data_AF-A0A8J8D7Y7-F1
#
_entry.id   AF-A0A8J8D7Y7-F1
#
_cell.length_a   1.000
_cell.length_b   1.000
_cell.length_c   1.000
_cell.angle_alpha   90.00
_cell.angle_beta   90.00
_cell.angle_gamma   90.00
#
_symmetry.space_group_name_H-M   'P 1'
#
loop_
_entity.id
_entity.type
_entity.pdbx_description
1 polymer ?
#
loop_
_entity_poly.entity_id
_entity_poly.type
_entity_poly.pdbx_seq_one_letter_code
_entity_poly.pdbx_strand_id
1 'polypeptide(L)'
;MAERREWLVIPDTNFLLVPGQFGVDIISELNRVLDVRFKIAVPNVVLQELEVIERKSRGKDLLAVRMAKKLAERFDTVEIGEFGRKPIDDQIYEFAVENERVIVCTNDKGLKRRLREKGVPVVYLRSKKILELEGMLE
;
A
#
# COMPACT_ATOMS: atom_id res chain seq x y z
N MET A 1 28.72 6.28 11.35
CA MET A 1 28.04 6.17 10.05
C MET A 1 26.56 6.24 10.34
N ALA A 2 25.87 7.32 9.97
CA ALA A 2 24.42 7.38 10.17
C ALA A 2 23.80 6.27 9.34
N GLU A 3 23.08 5.33 9.97
CA GLU A 3 22.19 4.42 9.27
C GLU A 3 21.35 5.27 8.30
N ARG A 4 21.45 5.02 6.99
CA ARG A 4 20.51 5.64 6.05
C ARG A 4 19.14 5.10 6.42
N ARG A 5 18.35 5.88 7.16
CA ARG A 5 16.99 5.53 7.58
C ARG A 5 16.15 5.28 6.33
N GLU A 6 15.53 4.12 6.30
CA GLU A 6 14.72 3.64 5.18
C GLU A 6 13.27 4.10 5.34
N TRP A 7 12.60 4.43 4.24
CA TRP A 7 11.16 4.69 4.22
C TRP A 7 10.37 3.39 4.26
N LEU A 8 9.29 3.36 5.03
CA LEU A 8 8.37 2.24 5.07
C LEU A 8 7.20 2.49 4.12
N VAL A 9 7.09 1.67 3.08
CA VAL A 9 6.00 1.73 2.11
C VAL A 9 4.90 0.77 2.55
N ILE A 10 3.72 1.32 2.84
CA ILE A 10 2.53 0.61 3.31
C ILE A 10 1.48 0.57 2.21
N PRO A 11 1.27 -0.57 1.54
CA PRO A 11 0.23 -0.70 0.54
C PRO A 11 -1.13 -1.02 1.18
N ASP A 12 -2.20 -0.42 0.66
CA ASP A 12 -3.56 -0.88 0.90
C ASP A 12 -3.93 -2.06 -0.03
N THR A 13 -5.10 -2.66 0.22
CA THR A 13 -5.62 -3.77 -0.58
C THR A 13 -5.83 -3.39 -2.04
N ASN A 14 -6.35 -2.20 -2.31
CA ASN A 14 -6.63 -1.73 -3.66
C ASN A 14 -5.35 -1.57 -4.50
N PHE A 15 -4.26 -1.13 -3.88
CA PHE A 15 -2.95 -0.99 -4.51
C PHE A 15 -2.34 -2.35 -4.84
N LEU A 16 -2.43 -3.33 -3.93
CA LEU A 16 -1.94 -4.70 -4.20
C LEU A 16 -2.67 -5.40 -5.35
N LEU A 17 -3.92 -5.00 -5.66
CA LEU A 17 -4.70 -5.54 -6.77
C LEU A 17 -4.30 -4.94 -8.14
N VAL A 18 -3.58 -3.82 -8.17
CA VAL A 18 -3.20 -3.09 -9.39
C VAL A 18 -2.51 -3.97 -10.44
N PRO A 19 -1.52 -4.83 -10.10
CA PRO A 19 -0.89 -5.70 -11.08
C PRO A 19 -1.86 -6.64 -11.77
N GLY A 20 -2.80 -7.22 -11.02
CA GLY A 20 -3.80 -8.14 -11.55
C GLY A 20 -4.90 -7.46 -12.35
N GLN A 21 -5.28 -6.23 -11.98
CA GLN A 21 -6.35 -5.48 -12.63
C GLN A 21 -5.90 -4.71 -13.88
N PHE A 22 -4.69 -4.16 -13.85
CA PHE A 22 -4.19 -3.22 -14.86
C PHE A 22 -2.88 -3.65 -15.53
N GLY A 23 -2.27 -4.75 -15.10
CA GLY A 23 -1.00 -5.23 -15.66
C GLY A 23 0.19 -4.32 -15.37
N VAL A 24 0.12 -3.51 -14.31
CA VAL A 24 1.17 -2.56 -13.92
C VAL A 24 2.13 -3.24 -12.94
N ASP A 25 3.43 -3.15 -13.24
CA ASP A 25 4.47 -3.59 -12.31
C ASP A 25 4.70 -2.51 -11.23
N ILE A 26 4.00 -2.66 -10.11
CA ILE A 26 4.08 -1.69 -9.01
C ILE A 26 5.46 -1.63 -8.35
N ILE A 27 6.27 -2.69 -8.39
CA ILE A 27 7.61 -2.67 -7.79
C ILE A 27 8.53 -1.80 -8.66
N SER A 28 8.54 -2.04 -9.96
CA SER A 28 9.31 -1.23 -10.91
C SER A 28 8.89 0.24 -10.86
N GLU A 29 7.57 0.50 -10.79
CA GLU A 29 7.05 1.86 -10.68
C GLU A 29 7.37 2.53 -9.34
N LEU A 30 7.36 1.80 -8.21
CA LEU A 30 7.79 2.34 -6.92
C LEU A 30 9.26 2.77 -6.97
N ASN A 31 10.14 1.94 -7.52
CA ASN A 31 11.56 2.30 -7.71
C ASN A 31 11.74 3.51 -8.65
N ARG A 32 10.83 3.71 -9.61
CA ARG A 32 10.86 4.88 -10.52
C ARG A 32 10.44 6.17 -9.82
N VAL A 33 9.42 6.13 -8.96
CA VAL A 33 8.82 7.33 -8.35
C VAL A 33 9.43 7.70 -7.00
N LEU A 34 10.03 6.74 -6.29
CA LEU A 34 10.64 6.95 -4.98
C LEU A 34 12.16 7.03 -5.12
N ASP A 35 12.71 8.25 -5.13
CA ASP A 35 14.16 8.49 -5.11
C ASP A 35 14.74 8.44 -3.68
N VAL A 36 14.35 7.42 -2.92
CA VAL A 36 14.77 7.18 -1.54
C VAL A 36 14.99 5.70 -1.32
N ARG A 37 15.72 5.33 -0.26
CA ARG A 37 15.72 3.93 0.19
C ARG A 37 14.38 3.63 0.83
N PHE A 38 13.77 2.51 0.46
CA PHE A 38 12.52 2.06 1.04
C PHE A 38 12.47 0.54 1.13
N LYS A 39 11.65 0.06 2.07
CA LYS A 39 11.14 -1.30 2.09
C LYS A 39 9.63 -1.30 2.07
N ILE A 40 9.05 -2.38 1.54
CA ILE A 40 7.60 -2.57 1.52
C ILE A 40 7.24 -3.50 2.67
N ALA A 41 6.23 -3.13 3.46
CA ALA A 41 5.64 -4.00 4.46
C ALA A 41 4.11 -3.99 4.33
N VAL A 42 3.51 -5.17 4.29
CA VAL A 42 2.06 -5.32 4.12
C VAL A 42 1.39 -5.35 5.50
N PRO A 43 0.37 -4.53 5.75
CA PRO A 43 -0.39 -4.60 6.98
C PRO A 43 -1.03 -5.97 7.22
N ASN A 44 -0.96 -6.47 8.45
CA ASN A 44 -1.63 -7.71 8.87
C ASN A 44 -3.14 -7.69 8.52
N VAL A 45 -3.82 -6.57 8.72
CA VAL A 45 -5.25 -6.40 8.40
C VAL A 45 -5.54 -6.42 6.90
N VAL A 46 -4.59 -6.00 6.05
CA VAL A 46 -4.71 -6.06 4.58
C VAL A 46 -4.58 -7.51 4.09
N LEU A 47 -3.68 -8.30 4.68
CA LEU A 47 -3.59 -9.74 4.39
C LEU A 47 -4.90 -10.46 4.71
N GLN A 48 -5.50 -10.17 5.87
CA GLN A 48 -6.79 -10.73 6.28
C GLN A 48 -7.93 -10.29 5.35
N GLU A 49 -7.91 -9.05 4.86
CA GLU A 49 -8.87 -8.57 3.87
C GLU A 49 -8.77 -9.34 2.54
N LEU A 50 -7.55 -9.55 2.04
CA LEU A 50 -7.31 -10.31 0.81
C LEU A 50 -7.87 -11.73 0.90
N GLU A 51 -7.79 -12.40 2.06
CA GLU A 51 -8.42 -13.70 2.26
C GLU A 51 -9.94 -13.65 2.17
N VAL A 52 -10.57 -12.61 2.74
CA VAL A 52 -12.02 -12.41 2.66
C VAL A 52 -12.46 -12.15 1.22
N ILE A 53 -11.72 -11.30 0.51
CA ILE A 53 -12.00 -10.97 -0.89
C ILE A 53 -11.84 -12.23 -1.75
N GLU A 54 -10.77 -13.02 -1.57
CA GLU A 54 -10.53 -14.25 -2.34
C GLU A 54 -11.72 -15.22 -2.28
N ARG A 55 -12.29 -15.44 -1.08
CA ARG A 55 -13.45 -16.33 -0.90
C ARG A 55 -14.67 -15.86 -1.69
N LYS A 56 -14.84 -14.54 -1.83
CA LYS A 56 -15.99 -13.90 -2.48
C LYS A 56 -15.80 -13.67 -3.99
N SER A 57 -14.56 -13.57 -4.46
CA SER A 57 -14.22 -13.27 -5.85
C SER A 57 -14.39 -14.47 -6.80
N ARG A 58 -14.65 -14.18 -8.08
CA ARG A 58 -14.75 -15.18 -9.16
C ARG A 58 -14.09 -14.64 -10.43
N GLY A 59 -13.78 -15.53 -11.38
CA GLY A 59 -13.25 -15.15 -12.70
C GLY A 59 -11.98 -14.30 -12.62
N LYS A 60 -11.99 -13.16 -13.33
CA LYS A 60 -10.82 -12.25 -13.41
C LYS A 60 -10.47 -11.62 -12.06
N ASP A 61 -11.46 -11.32 -11.22
CA ASP A 61 -11.22 -10.73 -9.91
C ASP A 61 -10.48 -11.71 -8.98
N LEU A 62 -10.84 -13.00 -9.03
CA LEU A 62 -10.14 -14.03 -8.28
C LEU A 62 -8.67 -14.16 -8.69
N LEU A 63 -8.38 -14.02 -10.00
CA LEU A 63 -7.01 -14.02 -10.50
C LEU A 63 -6.22 -12.82 -9.96
N ALA A 64 -6.81 -11.62 -9.97
CA ALA A 64 -6.16 -10.42 -9.43
C ALA A 64 -5.86 -10.55 -7.93
N VAL A 65 -6.79 -11.10 -7.14
CA VAL A 65 -6.59 -11.30 -5.70
C VAL A 65 -5.49 -12.33 -5.42
N ARG A 66 -5.43 -13.41 -6.19
CA ARG A 66 -4.34 -14.41 -6.06
C ARG A 66 -2.98 -13.82 -6.41
N MET A 67 -2.93 -12.97 -7.43
CA MET A 67 -1.71 -12.23 -7.76
C MET A 67 -1.31 -11.28 -6.63
N ALA A 68 -2.27 -10.56 -6.04
CA ALA A 68 -2.03 -9.68 -4.90
C ALA A 68 -1.47 -10.45 -3.68
N LYS A 69 -2.03 -11.62 -3.34
CA LYS A 69 -1.52 -12.47 -2.25
C LYS A 69 -0.09 -12.95 -2.52
N LYS A 70 0.18 -13.49 -3.71
CA LYS A 70 1.52 -13.94 -4.10
C LYS A 70 2.55 -12.80 -4.09
N LEU A 71 2.10 -11.58 -4.40
CA LEU A 71 2.94 -10.39 -4.31
C LEU A 71 3.21 -10.00 -2.85
N ALA A 72 2.18 -10.03 -2.00
CA ALA A 72 2.30 -9.74 -0.58
C ALA A 72 3.25 -10.68 0.16
N GLU A 73 3.30 -11.97 -0.22
CA GLU A 73 4.25 -12.98 0.30
C GLU A 73 5.73 -12.60 0.11
N ARG A 74 6.04 -11.65 -0.79
CA ARG A 74 7.41 -11.19 -1.03
C ARG A 74 7.87 -10.10 -0.07
N PHE A 75 6.98 -9.60 0.77
CA PHE A 75 7.21 -8.45 1.64
C PHE A 75 7.05 -8.82 3.10
N ASP A 76 7.67 -8.04 3.98
CA ASP A 76 7.49 -8.20 5.42
C ASP A 76 6.03 -7.90 5.80
N THR A 77 5.56 -8.52 6.88
CA THR A 77 4.27 -8.16 7.49
C THR A 77 4.49 -7.14 8.60
N VAL A 78 3.63 -6.13 8.69
CA VAL A 78 3.62 -5.17 9.79
C VAL A 78 2.29 -5.22 10.53
N GLU A 79 2.36 -5.37 11.85
CA GLU A 79 1.20 -5.34 12.74
C GLU A 79 0.77 -3.89 12.98
N ILE A 80 -0.39 -3.50 12.43
CA ILE A 80 -0.91 -2.12 12.57
C ILE A 80 -2.24 -2.06 13.34
N GLY A 81 -2.85 -3.21 13.60
CA GLY A 81 -4.12 -3.28 14.32
C GLY A 81 -4.83 -4.62 14.16
N GLU A 82 -6.16 -4.62 14.25
CA GLU A 82 -6.99 -5.82 14.28
C GLU A 82 -8.08 -5.76 13.21
N PHE A 83 -8.20 -6.80 12.40
CA PHE A 83 -9.19 -6.86 11.34
C PHE A 83 -10.62 -6.88 11.90
N GLY A 84 -11.49 -6.05 11.34
CA GLY A 84 -12.89 -5.90 11.79
C GLY A 84 -13.09 -4.99 13.01
N ARG A 85 -12.03 -4.55 13.70
CA ARG A 85 -12.14 -3.62 14.83
C ARG A 85 -12.56 -2.21 14.40
N LYS A 86 -12.03 -1.75 13.26
CA LYS A 86 -12.38 -0.48 12.60
C LYS A 86 -12.02 -0.55 11.10
N PRO A 87 -12.47 0.41 10.26
CA PRO A 87 -12.12 0.44 8.84
C PRO A 87 -10.61 0.35 8.64
N ILE A 88 -10.16 -0.45 7.66
CA ILE A 88 -8.72 -0.67 7.40
C ILE A 88 -8.02 0.64 7.07
N ASP A 89 -8.66 1.50 6.28
CA ASP A 89 -8.17 2.84 5.96
C ASP A 89 -7.88 3.69 7.20
N ASP A 90 -8.67 3.55 8.27
CA ASP A 90 -8.43 4.25 9.54
C ASP A 90 -7.21 3.68 10.27
N GLN A 91 -7.02 2.35 10.25
CA GLN A 91 -5.84 1.71 10.85
C GLN A 91 -4.55 2.11 10.12
N ILE A 92 -4.59 2.13 8.79
CA ILE A 92 -3.46 2.58 7.95
C ILE A 92 -3.18 4.06 8.21
N TYR A 93 -4.21 4.90 8.27
CA TYR A 93 -4.07 6.32 8.55
C TYR A 93 -3.41 6.58 9.90
N GLU A 94 -3.91 5.97 10.98
CA GLU A 94 -3.34 6.14 12.31
C GLU A 94 -1.89 5.67 12.38
N PHE A 95 -1.61 4.47 11.86
CA PHE A 95 -0.24 3.94 11.80
C PHE A 95 0.69 4.90 11.05
N ALA A 96 0.28 5.41 9.89
CA ALA A 96 1.13 6.27 9.08
C ALA A 96 1.36 7.65 9.70
N VAL A 97 0.43 8.16 10.51
CA VAL A 97 0.55 9.46 11.21
C VAL A 97 1.39 9.33 12.48
N GLU A 98 1.34 8.19 13.16
CA GLU A 98 2.09 7.93 14.40
C GLU A 98 3.54 7.53 14.17
N ASN A 99 3.91 7.19 12.93
CA ASN A 99 5.25 6.72 12.57
C ASN A 99 5.95 7.68 11.61
N GLU A 100 7.26 7.87 11.82
CA GLU A 100 8.09 8.64 10.90
C GLU A 100 8.39 7.83 9.63
N ARG A 101 8.63 8.53 8.52
CA ARG A 101 9.11 7.95 7.25
C ARG A 101 8.20 6.86 6.68
N VAL A 102 6.87 7.04 6.80
CA VAL A 102 5.88 6.18 6.15
C VAL A 102 5.39 6.79 4.84
N ILE A 103 5.33 5.97 3.80
CA ILE A 103 4.63 6.27 2.54
C ILE A 103 3.45 5.31 2.44
N VAL A 104 2.25 5.82 2.19
CA VAL A 104 1.09 4.96 1.97
C VAL A 104 0.82 4.82 0.49
N CYS A 105 0.58 3.60 0.00
CA CYS A 105 0.12 3.37 -1.36
C CYS A 105 -1.39 3.13 -1.36
N THR A 106 -2.17 4.06 -1.91
CA THR A 106 -3.63 3.95 -1.98
C THR A 106 -4.19 4.71 -3.17
N ASN A 107 -5.28 4.18 -3.74
CA ASN A 107 -6.07 4.87 -4.75
C ASN A 107 -7.35 5.52 -4.16
N ASP A 108 -7.62 5.34 -2.87
CA ASP A 108 -8.78 5.94 -2.24
C ASP A 108 -8.58 7.45 -2.06
N LYS A 109 -9.52 8.24 -2.59
CA LYS A 109 -9.42 9.71 -2.57
C LYS A 109 -9.55 10.28 -1.16
N GLY A 110 -10.35 9.64 -0.30
CA GLY A 110 -10.60 10.07 1.07
C GLY A 110 -9.38 9.84 1.95
N LEU A 111 -8.83 8.63 1.93
CA LEU A 111 -7.61 8.26 2.64
C LEU A 111 -6.42 9.11 2.17
N LYS A 112 -6.23 9.23 0.85
CA LYS A 112 -5.20 10.09 0.27
C LYS A 112 -5.27 11.52 0.81
N ARG A 113 -6.45 12.15 0.78
CA ARG A 113 -6.64 13.52 1.30
C ARG A 113 -6.23 13.62 2.77
N ARG A 114 -6.73 12.73 3.62
CA ARG A 114 -6.45 12.72 5.06
C ARG A 114 -4.97 12.58 5.37
N LEU A 115 -4.28 11.67 4.67
CA LEU A 115 -2.84 11.45 4.82
C LEU A 115 -2.04 12.70 4.42
N ARG A 116 -2.39 13.31 3.28
CA ARG A 116 -1.73 14.53 2.79
C ARG A 116 -1.92 15.72 3.73
N GLU A 117 -3.10 15.87 4.33
CA GLU A 117 -3.36 16.88 5.37
C GLU A 117 -2.46 16.71 6.61
N LYS A 118 -1.95 15.49 6.85
CA LYS A 118 -0.99 15.18 7.92
C LYS A 118 0.46 15.14 7.45
N GLY A 119 0.74 15.52 6.21
CA GLY A 119 2.08 15.53 5.65
C GLY A 119 2.58 14.16 5.19
N VAL A 120 1.82 13.08 5.39
CA VAL A 120 2.22 11.73 4.99
C VAL A 120 2.25 11.64 3.45
N PRO A 121 3.37 11.24 2.83
CA PRO A 121 3.47 11.05 1.39
C PRO A 121 2.62 9.86 0.93
N VAL A 122 2.01 9.99 -0.25
CA VAL A 122 1.12 8.99 -0.82
C VAL A 122 1.55 8.63 -2.24
N VAL A 123 1.63 7.33 -2.54
CA VAL A 123 1.79 6.82 -3.90
C VAL A 123 0.45 6.29 -4.39
N TYR A 124 0.08 6.60 -5.63
CA TYR A 124 -1.19 6.18 -6.22
C TYR A 124 -1.05 5.86 -7.71
N LEU A 125 -1.96 5.05 -8.24
CA LEU A 125 -2.02 4.72 -9.65
C LEU A 125 -2.75 5.83 -10.42
N ARG A 126 -2.07 6.43 -11.40
CA ARG A 126 -2.63 7.39 -12.33
C ARG A 126 -2.86 6.80 -13.70
N SER A 127 -4.01 7.16 -14.29
CA SER A 127 -4.41 6.78 -15.65
C SER A 127 -4.38 5.27 -15.89
N LYS A 128 -4.48 4.46 -14.82
CA LYS A 128 -4.39 2.99 -14.84
C LYS A 128 -3.09 2.46 -15.47
N LYS A 129 -1.99 3.23 -15.46
CA LYS A 129 -0.75 2.88 -16.16
C LYS A 129 0.52 3.12 -15.36
N ILE A 130 0.58 4.23 -14.63
CA ILE A 130 1.81 4.66 -13.94
C ILE A 130 1.52 5.02 -12.50
N LEU A 131 2.51 4.89 -11.63
CA LEU A 131 2.45 5.43 -10.28
C LEU A 131 2.88 6.90 -10.27
N GLU A 132 2.30 7.67 -9.35
CA GLU A 132 2.74 9.01 -9.00
C GLU A 132 2.86 9.14 -7.48
N LEU A 133 3.82 9.96 -7.05
CA LEU A 133 4.02 10.35 -5.67
C LEU A 133 3.37 11.73 -5.43
N GLU A 134 2.62 11.85 -4.36
CA GLU A 134 2.16 13.13 -3.82
C GLU A 134 2.67 13.32 -2.40
N GLY A 135 3.52 14.32 -2.21
CA GLY A 135 4.16 14.63 -0.93
C GLY A 135 5.65 14.85 -1.03
N MET A 136 6.26 15.23 0.09
CA MET A 136 7.69 15.45 0.20
C MET A 136 8.33 14.25 0.90
N LEU A 137 9.50 13.84 0.41
CA LEU A 137 10.33 12.82 1.03
C LEU A 137 11.62 13.51 1.51
N GLU A 138 11.81 13.59 2.82
CA GLU A 138 13.00 14.16 3.49
C GLU A 138 13.95 13.09 4.09
#